data_AF-A0A7C4AN97-F1
#
_entry.id   AF-A0A7C4AN97-F1
#
_cell.length_a   1.000
_cell.length_b   1.000
_cell.length_c   1.000
_cell.angle_alpha   90.00
_cell.angle_beta   90.00
_cell.angle_gamma   90.00
#
_symmetry.space_group_name_H-M   'P 1'
#
loop_
_entity.id
_entity.type
_entity.pdbx_description
1 polymer ?
#
loop_
_entity_poly.entity_id
_entity_poly.type
_entity_poly.pdbx_seq_one_letter_code
_entity_poly.pdbx_strand_id
1 'polypeptide(L)'
;MQHYPLAAHHPWVGFSLVLLFAIFAGSCSTETIPAPLPAQRAHTQYLLVVVHGSGDTAADWPADILQRVAAVVEHQELWDFVAYDWSSAAADKATAARTGLAIGEALGTQRASENYSYERIQLIGHSIIATASVQPVSSTVMRCL
;
A
#
# COMPACT_ATOMS: atom_id res chain seq x y z
N MET A 1 52.96 19.51 -48.90
CA MET A 1 51.58 19.84 -48.49
C MET A 1 51.02 18.63 -47.77
N GLN A 2 50.92 18.69 -46.45
CA GLN A 2 50.48 17.57 -45.60
C GLN A 2 48.98 17.70 -45.34
N HIS A 3 48.24 16.62 -45.59
CA HIS A 3 46.83 16.50 -45.28
C HIS A 3 46.65 16.23 -43.77
N TYR A 4 45.82 17.02 -43.10
CA TYR A 4 45.30 16.70 -41.77
C TYR A 4 44.02 15.86 -41.92
N PRO A 5 43.92 14.65 -41.33
CA PRO A 5 42.63 14.01 -41.17
C PRO A 5 41.91 14.50 -39.91
N LEU A 6 40.61 14.63 -40.08
CA LEU A 6 39.60 15.15 -39.17
C LEU A 6 39.44 14.34 -37.88
N ALA A 7 39.11 15.10 -36.83
CA ALA A 7 38.36 14.75 -35.62
C ALA A 7 37.81 13.31 -35.54
N ALA A 8 38.38 12.51 -34.63
CA ALA A 8 37.74 11.31 -34.13
C ALA A 8 36.68 11.69 -33.09
N HIS A 9 35.43 11.81 -33.55
CA HIS A 9 34.27 11.85 -32.65
C HIS A 9 34.14 10.48 -31.98
N HIS A 10 34.49 10.39 -30.69
CA HIS A 10 34.34 9.19 -29.87
C HIS A 10 32.85 8.82 -29.70
N PRO A 11 32.36 7.69 -30.25
CA PRO A 11 30.95 7.29 -30.17
C PRO A 11 30.52 6.74 -28.80
N TRP A 12 31.40 6.77 -27.79
CA TRP A 12 31.20 6.10 -26.50
C TRP A 12 30.44 6.96 -25.47
N VAL A 13 30.38 8.28 -25.64
CA VAL A 13 29.71 9.17 -24.67
C VAL A 13 28.20 9.23 -24.90
N GLY A 14 27.74 9.10 -26.15
CA GLY A 14 26.31 9.13 -26.50
C GLY A 14 25.54 7.89 -26.01
N PHE A 15 26.19 6.72 -26.02
CA PHE A 15 25.55 5.47 -25.59
C PHE A 15 25.22 5.46 -24.08
N SER A 16 26.10 6.03 -23.26
CA SER A 16 25.91 6.09 -21.81
C SER A 16 24.80 7.05 -21.38
N LEU A 17 24.57 8.14 -22.12
CA LEU A 17 23.53 9.12 -21.78
C LEU A 17 22.13 8.60 -22.14
N VAL A 18 22.00 7.89 -23.27
CA VAL A 18 20.72 7.30 -23.71
C VAL A 18 20.30 6.15 -22.79
N LEU A 19 21.25 5.34 -22.32
CA LEU A 19 20.98 4.27 -21.36
C LEU A 19 20.52 4.82 -19.99
N LEU A 20 21.08 5.94 -19.54
CA LEU A 20 20.66 6.58 -18.28
C LEU A 20 19.23 7.14 -18.36
N PHE A 21 18.85 7.76 -19.49
CA PHE A 21 17.49 8.26 -19.70
C PHE A 21 16.46 7.12 -19.84
N ALA A 22 16.84 5.99 -20.42
CA ALA A 22 15.96 4.82 -20.52
C ALA A 22 15.64 4.18 -19.16
N ILE A 23 16.56 4.26 -18.18
CA ILE A 23 16.32 3.75 -16.82
C ILE A 23 15.32 4.64 -16.05
N PHE A 24 15.29 5.95 -16.31
CA PHE A 24 14.36 6.87 -15.65
C PHE A 24 12.93 6.82 -16.19
N ALA A 25 12.74 6.50 -17.48
CA ALA A 25 11.40 6.44 -18.09
C ALA A 25 10.61 5.16 -17.76
N GLY A 26 11.26 4.13 -17.18
CA GLY A 26 10.66 2.80 -16.98
C GLY A 26 10.00 2.53 -15.64
N SER A 27 10.15 3.39 -14.63
CA SER A 27 9.76 3.04 -13.24
C SER A 27 8.47 3.69 -12.75
N CYS A 28 7.53 3.95 -13.65
CA CYS A 28 6.13 4.19 -13.26
C CYS A 28 5.43 2.83 -13.07
N SER A 29 5.87 2.05 -12.08
CA SER A 29 5.10 0.90 -11.62
C SER A 29 3.86 1.44 -10.91
N THR A 30 2.69 1.30 -11.55
CA THR A 30 1.40 1.58 -10.92
C THR A 30 1.25 0.62 -9.74
N GLU A 31 1.55 1.13 -8.56
CA GLU A 31 1.41 0.39 -7.32
C GLU A 31 -0.06 0.01 -7.17
N THR A 32 -0.36 -1.27 -7.39
CA THR A 32 -1.72 -1.77 -7.32
C THR A 32 -2.05 -1.90 -5.84
N ILE A 33 -2.71 -0.88 -5.30
CA ILE A 33 -3.25 -0.95 -3.94
C ILE A 33 -4.28 -2.11 -3.93
N PRO A 34 -4.20 -3.02 -2.94
CA PRO A 34 -5.15 -4.11 -2.79
C PRO A 34 -6.59 -3.62 -2.69
N ALA A 35 -7.51 -4.59 -2.79
CA ALA A 35 -8.94 -4.32 -2.83
C ALA A 35 -9.40 -3.40 -1.68
N PRO A 36 -10.43 -2.58 -1.92
CA PRO A 36 -11.01 -1.73 -0.88
C PRO A 36 -11.52 -2.58 0.30
N LEU A 37 -11.69 -1.95 1.47
CA LEU A 37 -12.46 -2.57 2.57
C LEU A 37 -13.83 -3.04 2.05
N PRO A 38 -14.34 -4.17 2.57
CA PRO A 38 -15.68 -4.64 2.21
C PRO A 38 -16.73 -3.61 2.63
N ALA A 39 -17.86 -3.61 1.91
CA ALA A 39 -18.99 -2.76 2.24
C ALA A 39 -19.46 -3.01 3.68
N GLN A 40 -19.81 -1.94 4.39
CA GLN A 40 -20.36 -2.00 5.73
C GLN A 40 -21.66 -2.81 5.74
N ARG A 41 -21.79 -3.74 6.69
CA ARG A 41 -23.04 -4.50 6.85
C ARG A 41 -24.13 -3.62 7.44
N ALA A 42 -25.39 -3.96 7.15
CA ALA A 42 -26.52 -3.29 7.78
C ALA A 42 -26.43 -3.42 9.31
N HIS A 43 -26.66 -2.32 10.02
CA HIS A 43 -26.69 -2.24 11.49
C HIS A 43 -25.35 -2.44 12.22
N THR A 44 -24.22 -2.56 11.50
CA THR A 44 -22.90 -2.49 12.16
C THR A 44 -22.52 -1.04 12.44
N GLN A 45 -21.95 -0.80 13.61
CA GLN A 45 -21.54 0.51 14.11
C GLN A 45 -20.02 0.60 14.28
N TYR A 46 -19.36 -0.54 14.41
CA TYR A 46 -17.93 -0.61 14.70
C TYR A 46 -17.22 -1.49 13.68
N LEU A 47 -15.96 -1.19 13.41
CA LEU A 47 -15.11 -1.97 12.53
C LEU A 47 -13.77 -2.26 13.22
N LEU A 48 -13.36 -3.52 13.20
CA LEU A 48 -12.01 -3.95 13.52
C LEU A 48 -11.33 -4.47 12.24
N VAL A 49 -10.25 -3.82 11.84
CA VAL A 49 -9.40 -4.24 10.74
C VAL A 49 -8.08 -4.75 11.31
N VAL A 50 -7.67 -5.95 10.92
CA VAL A 50 -6.36 -6.52 11.24
C VAL A 50 -5.58 -6.70 9.96
N VAL A 51 -4.39 -6.12 9.87
CA VAL A 51 -3.57 -6.11 8.68
C VAL A 51 -2.25 -6.82 8.94
N HIS A 52 -1.94 -7.80 8.10
CA HIS A 52 -0.74 -8.62 8.23
C HIS A 52 0.55 -7.89 7.85
N GLY A 53 1.71 -8.45 8.18
CA GLY A 53 3.02 -7.93 7.77
C GLY A 53 3.50 -8.50 6.44
N SER A 54 4.71 -8.09 6.01
CA SER A 54 5.36 -8.69 4.84
C SER A 54 5.68 -10.17 5.09
N GLY A 55 5.32 -11.03 4.13
CA GLY A 55 5.53 -12.47 4.21
C GLY A 55 4.40 -13.26 4.89
N ASP A 56 3.42 -12.57 5.46
CA ASP A 56 2.18 -13.16 6.00
C ASP A 56 1.02 -12.98 5.00
N THR A 57 -0.13 -13.56 5.33
CA THR A 57 -1.42 -13.40 4.65
C THR A 57 -2.54 -13.10 5.65
N ALA A 58 -3.71 -12.71 5.16
CA ALA A 58 -4.90 -12.53 6.00
C ALA A 58 -5.37 -13.81 6.70
N ALA A 59 -5.04 -14.98 6.16
CA ALA A 59 -5.45 -16.29 6.68
C ALA A 59 -4.55 -16.81 7.81
N ASP A 60 -3.41 -16.15 8.07
CA ASP A 60 -2.49 -16.53 9.14
C ASP A 60 -2.98 -15.97 10.49
N TRP A 61 -2.08 -15.34 11.26
CA TRP A 61 -2.41 -14.76 12.57
C TRP A 61 -3.54 -13.71 12.57
N PRO A 62 -3.84 -12.94 11.49
CA PRO A 62 -4.96 -12.01 11.53
C PRO A 62 -6.30 -12.69 11.73
N ALA A 63 -6.55 -13.81 11.02
CA ALA A 63 -7.77 -14.60 11.15
C ALA A 63 -7.93 -15.14 12.59
N ASP A 64 -6.83 -15.64 13.18
CA ASP A 64 -6.82 -16.13 14.56
C ASP A 64 -7.16 -15.03 15.57
N ILE A 65 -6.63 -13.82 15.39
CA ILE A 65 -6.97 -12.67 16.25
C ILE A 65 -8.44 -12.33 16.13
N LEU A 66 -8.96 -12.23 14.90
CA LEU A 66 -10.37 -11.89 14.69
C LEU A 66 -11.29 -12.94 15.31
N GLN A 67 -10.97 -14.23 15.17
CA GLN A 67 -11.74 -15.30 15.81
C GLN A 67 -11.75 -15.17 17.33
N ARG A 68 -10.60 -14.88 17.94
CA ARG A 68 -10.47 -14.70 19.40
C ARG A 68 -11.22 -13.46 19.90
N VAL A 69 -11.13 -12.35 19.17
CA VAL A 69 -11.84 -11.12 19.52
C VAL A 69 -13.36 -11.31 19.38
N ALA A 70 -13.81 -11.89 18.26
CA ALA A 70 -15.22 -12.17 18.02
C ALA A 70 -15.84 -13.07 19.11
N ALA A 71 -15.05 -13.98 19.70
CA ALA A 71 -15.52 -14.86 20.77
C ALA A 71 -15.71 -14.18 22.13
N VAL A 72 -15.15 -12.99 22.35
CA VAL A 72 -15.16 -12.31 23.66
C VAL A 72 -15.82 -10.93 23.63
N VAL A 73 -16.07 -10.37 22.45
CA VAL A 73 -16.67 -9.06 22.29
C VAL A 73 -18.18 -9.14 22.50
N GLU A 74 -18.70 -8.28 23.37
CA GLU A 74 -20.13 -8.11 23.54
C GLU A 74 -20.73 -7.42 22.32
N HIS A 75 -22.00 -7.72 22.02
CA HIS A 75 -22.71 -7.14 20.87
C HIS A 75 -22.00 -7.35 19.53
N GLN A 76 -21.52 -8.57 19.28
CA GLN A 76 -20.80 -8.94 18.06
C GLN A 76 -21.54 -8.52 16.77
N GLU A 77 -22.87 -8.47 16.79
CA GLU A 77 -23.72 -8.01 15.70
C GLU A 77 -23.46 -6.57 15.26
N LEU A 78 -22.93 -5.72 16.15
CA LEU A 78 -22.58 -4.32 15.87
C LEU A 78 -21.19 -4.18 15.23
N TRP A 79 -20.40 -5.25 15.16
CA TRP A 79 -19.01 -5.20 14.70
C TRP A 79 -18.83 -5.84 13.34
N ASP A 80 -18.12 -5.16 12.44
CA ASP A 80 -17.45 -5.75 11.29
C ASP A 80 -16.01 -6.14 11.64
N PHE A 81 -15.62 -7.34 11.22
CA PHE A 81 -14.29 -7.92 11.45
C PHE A 81 -13.64 -8.19 10.09
N VAL A 82 -12.49 -7.56 9.83
CA VAL A 82 -11.82 -7.65 8.53
C VAL A 82 -10.37 -8.04 8.72
N ALA A 83 -9.98 -9.19 8.17
CA ALA A 83 -8.59 -9.53 7.95
C ALA A 83 -8.21 -8.97 6.57
N TYR A 84 -7.43 -7.90 6.56
CA TYR A 84 -7.09 -7.21 5.32
C TYR A 84 -5.93 -7.92 4.62
N ASP A 85 -6.19 -8.43 3.43
CA ASP A 85 -5.19 -9.14 2.63
C ASP A 85 -4.49 -8.18 1.66
N TRP A 86 -3.18 -8.07 1.82
CA TRP A 86 -2.30 -7.38 0.88
C TRP A 86 -1.12 -8.27 0.47
N SER A 87 -1.23 -9.58 0.65
CA SER A 87 -0.17 -10.57 0.40
C SER A 87 0.48 -10.45 -0.99
N SER A 88 -0.29 -10.10 -2.01
CA SER A 88 0.21 -9.84 -3.37
C SER A 88 1.25 -8.72 -3.43
N ALA A 89 1.04 -7.65 -2.66
CA ALA A 89 1.97 -6.54 -2.50
C ALA A 89 3.05 -6.82 -1.43
N ALA A 90 2.68 -7.55 -0.38
CA ALA A 90 3.55 -7.83 0.75
C ALA A 90 4.68 -8.83 0.42
N ALA A 91 4.53 -9.60 -0.66
CA ALA A 91 5.50 -10.57 -1.14
C ALA A 91 6.80 -9.93 -1.65
N ASP A 92 6.74 -8.73 -2.23
CA ASP A 92 7.92 -7.99 -2.66
C ASP A 92 8.48 -7.12 -1.52
N LYS A 93 9.50 -7.64 -0.85
CA LYS A 93 10.16 -6.94 0.27
C LYS A 93 10.78 -5.60 -0.12
N ALA A 94 11.15 -5.39 -1.38
CA ALA A 94 11.78 -4.14 -1.82
C ALA A 94 10.76 -2.98 -1.90
N THR A 95 9.49 -3.30 -2.13
CA THR A 95 8.41 -2.32 -2.28
C THR A 95 7.43 -2.32 -1.12
N ALA A 96 7.34 -3.40 -0.34
CA ALA A 96 6.42 -3.59 0.79
C ALA A 96 6.34 -2.40 1.75
N ALA A 97 7.46 -1.70 1.96
CA ALA A 97 7.49 -0.50 2.79
C ALA A 97 6.63 0.64 2.24
N ARG A 98 6.81 0.93 0.96
CA ARG A 98 6.08 1.96 0.22
C ARG A 98 4.63 1.55 0.01
N THR A 99 4.40 0.29 -0.35
CA THR A 99 3.05 -0.21 -0.59
C THR A 99 2.24 -0.24 0.68
N GLY A 100 2.85 -0.65 1.80
CA GLY A 100 2.20 -0.63 3.10
C GLY A 100 1.78 0.77 3.56
N LEU A 101 2.59 1.79 3.25
CA LEU A 101 2.21 3.18 3.46
C LEU A 101 1.00 3.58 2.62
N ALA A 102 1.05 3.32 1.31
CA ALA A 102 -0.04 3.63 0.39
C ALA A 102 -1.35 2.93 0.78
N ILE A 103 -1.27 1.69 1.28
CA ILE A 103 -2.40 0.94 1.84
C ILE A 103 -2.97 1.65 3.06
N GLY A 104 -2.14 2.05 4.02
CA GLY A 104 -2.59 2.78 5.21
C GLY A 104 -3.33 4.08 4.84
N GLU A 105 -2.80 4.83 3.88
CA GLU A 105 -3.43 6.06 3.37
C GLU A 105 -4.76 5.78 2.66
N ALA A 106 -4.82 4.73 1.83
CA ALA A 106 -6.04 4.33 1.14
C ALA A 106 -7.13 3.88 2.12
N LEU A 107 -6.77 3.09 3.15
CA LEU A 107 -7.69 2.68 4.20
C LEU A 107 -8.21 3.88 5.00
N GLY A 108 -7.33 4.84 5.33
CA GLY A 108 -7.71 6.09 5.98
C GLY A 108 -8.67 6.95 5.14
N THR A 109 -8.41 7.05 3.84
CA THR A 109 -9.26 7.79 2.89
C THR A 109 -10.60 7.10 2.67
N GLN A 110 -10.59 5.78 2.52
CA GLN A 110 -11.81 4.98 2.34
C GLN A 110 -12.73 5.10 3.56
N ARG A 111 -12.16 5.06 4.77
CA ARG A 111 -12.89 5.37 6.00
C ARG A 111 -13.59 6.74 5.95
N ALA A 112 -12.93 7.74 5.39
CA ALA A 112 -13.46 9.10 5.32
C ALA A 112 -14.51 9.30 4.21
N SER A 113 -14.76 8.28 3.38
CA SER A 113 -15.77 8.35 2.33
C SER A 113 -17.19 8.18 2.86
N GLU A 114 -18.18 8.77 2.17
CA GLU A 114 -19.61 8.72 2.52
C GLU A 114 -20.19 7.30 2.55
N ASN A 115 -19.45 6.30 2.05
CA ASN A 115 -19.86 4.90 2.00
C ASN A 115 -19.70 4.17 3.34
N TYR A 116 -19.08 4.80 4.34
CA TYR A 116 -18.84 4.22 5.66
C TYR A 116 -19.32 5.18 6.76
N SER A 117 -20.09 4.66 7.70
CA SER A 117 -20.68 5.42 8.82
C SER A 117 -20.34 4.82 10.19
N TYR A 118 -19.28 4.01 10.27
CA TYR A 118 -18.81 3.46 11.54
C TYR A 118 -18.52 4.55 12.56
N GLU A 119 -19.08 4.41 13.76
CA GLU A 119 -18.79 5.27 14.92
C GLU A 119 -17.35 5.11 15.40
N ARG A 120 -16.80 3.89 15.28
CA ARG A 120 -15.43 3.56 15.68
C ARG A 120 -14.79 2.58 14.72
N ILE A 121 -13.55 2.86 14.36
CA ILE A 121 -12.67 1.96 13.61
C ILE A 121 -11.43 1.70 14.44
N GLN A 122 -11.13 0.42 14.65
CA GLN A 122 -9.90 -0.04 15.26
C GLN A 122 -9.06 -0.73 14.19
N LEU A 123 -7.77 -0.37 14.15
CA LEU A 123 -6.81 -0.91 13.20
C LEU A 123 -5.66 -1.54 13.97
N ILE A 124 -5.41 -2.81 13.71
CA ILE A 124 -4.25 -3.55 14.25
C ILE A 124 -3.35 -3.87 13.06
N GLY A 125 -2.25 -3.12 12.93
CA GLY A 125 -1.23 -3.36 11.92
C GLY A 125 0.02 -3.99 12.54
N HIS A 126 0.63 -4.94 11.84
CA HIS A 126 1.95 -5.46 12.18
C HIS A 126 3.03 -4.92 11.25
N SER A 127 4.24 -4.72 11.79
CA SER A 127 5.42 -4.28 11.03
C SER A 127 5.17 -2.96 10.30
N ILE A 128 5.41 -2.90 8.99
CA ILE A 128 5.38 -1.66 8.23
C ILE A 128 4.01 -0.99 8.15
N ILE A 129 2.93 -1.77 8.28
CA ILE A 129 1.56 -1.25 8.31
C ILE A 129 1.26 -0.49 9.60
N ALA A 130 1.89 -0.86 10.72
CA ALA A 130 1.72 -0.13 11.98
C ALA A 130 2.17 1.33 11.84
N THR A 131 3.26 1.58 11.12
CA THR A 131 3.78 2.92 10.87
C THR A 131 2.84 3.74 9.98
N ALA A 132 2.21 3.10 9.00
CA ALA A 132 1.28 3.75 8.06
C ALA A 132 -0.05 4.16 8.73
N SER A 133 -0.52 3.36 9.70
CA SER A 133 -1.78 3.59 10.40
C SER A 133 -1.83 4.84 11.31
N VAL A 134 -0.69 5.51 11.53
CA VAL A 134 -0.55 6.65 12.44
C VAL A 134 -0.44 7.99 11.69
N GLN A 135 -0.22 7.98 10.38
CA GLN A 135 -0.01 9.23 9.64
C GLN A 135 -1.36 9.92 9.38
N PRO A 136 -1.49 11.23 9.70
CA PRO A 136 -2.68 11.99 9.33
C PRO A 136 -2.78 12.00 7.81
N VAL A 137 -3.99 11.77 7.29
CA VAL A 137 -4.29 11.80 5.85
C VAL A 137 -3.93 13.19 5.31
N SER A 138 -2.70 13.34 4.82
CA SER A 138 -2.25 14.55 4.15
C SER A 138 -2.74 14.42 2.71
N SER A 139 -3.73 15.22 2.34
CA SER A 139 -4.40 15.20 1.03
C SER A 139 -3.51 15.65 -0.15
N THR A 140 -2.19 15.48 -0.07
CA THR A 140 -1.27 15.83 -1.16
C THR A 140 -0.90 14.58 -1.94
N VAL A 141 -1.85 14.09 -2.75
CA VAL A 141 -1.50 13.19 -3.86
C VAL A 141 -0.79 14.06 -4.90
N MET A 142 0.55 14.09 -4.86
CA MET A 142 1.35 14.62 -5.95
C MET A 142 1.21 13.65 -7.13
N ARG A 143 0.18 13.88 -7.97
CA ARG A 143 0.07 13.25 -9.28
C ARG A 143 1.27 13.71 -10.10
N CYS A 144 2.13 12.78 -10.50
CA CYS A 144 3.16 13.07 -11.49
C CYS A 144 2.50 13.58 -12.78
N LEU A 145 2.98 14.73 -13.26
CA LEU A 145 2.75 15.25 -14.62
C LEU A 145 3.55 14.44 -15.63
#